data_AF-A0A2M7B853-F1
#
_entry.id   AF-A0A2M7B853-F1
#
_cell.length_a   1.000
_cell.length_b   1.000
_cell.length_c   1.000
_cell.angle_alpha   90.00
_cell.angle_beta   90.00
_cell.angle_gamma   90.00
#
_symmetry.space_group_name_H-M   'P 1'
#
loop_
_entity.id
_entity.type
_entity.pdbx_description
1 polymer ?
#
loop_
_entity_poly.entity_id
_entity_poly.type
_entity_poly.pdbx_seq_one_letter_code
_entity_poly.pdbx_strand_id
1 'polypeptide(L)'
;MFKSNKILFVGLIAVIIILVGILAWQKIKISRPYYAVYLTTGDLYFGELSRFPFLTLSNAWLIQRDPSSQTGELKLTEFKNAFWSPAGTMRLSKYNIVWIAKLSKDSPVVKYIQQGNQLPVSTSTQDTSVQP
;
A
#
# COMPACT_ATOMS: atom_id res chain seq x y z
N MET A 1 39.03 15.92 42.41
CA MET A 1 37.58 15.96 42.71
C MET A 1 36.80 16.53 41.50
N PHE A 2 36.86 15.93 40.29
CA PHE A 2 36.10 16.41 39.10
C PHE A 2 35.81 15.32 38.03
N LYS A 3 35.91 14.01 38.34
CA LYS A 3 35.63 12.95 37.35
C LYS A 3 34.13 12.68 37.19
N SER A 4 33.34 12.80 38.26
CA SER A 4 31.90 12.49 38.26
C SER A 4 31.07 13.44 37.39
N ASN A 5 31.42 14.73 37.33
CA ASN A 5 30.66 15.71 36.54
C ASN A 5 30.84 15.51 35.02
N LYS A 6 32.03 15.08 34.58
CA LYS A 6 32.26 14.73 33.16
C LYS A 6 31.47 13.50 32.75
N ILE A 7 31.38 12.49 33.62
CA ILE A 7 30.61 11.26 33.34
C ILE A 7 29.12 11.55 33.28
N LEU A 8 28.59 12.37 34.20
CA LEU A 8 27.20 12.83 34.16
C LEU A 8 26.90 13.64 32.89
N PHE A 9 27.83 14.49 32.46
CA PHE A 9 27.67 15.29 31.24
C PHE A 9 27.67 14.42 29.96
N VAL A 10 28.57 13.44 29.88
CA VAL A 10 28.61 12.46 28.78
C VAL A 10 27.34 11.60 28.76
N GLY A 11 26.86 11.17 29.94
CA GLY A 11 25.61 10.42 30.05
C GLY A 11 24.40 11.23 29.58
N LEU A 12 24.32 12.51 29.98
CA LEU A 12 23.25 13.41 29.56
C LEU A 12 23.25 13.62 28.03
N ILE A 13 24.44 13.81 27.43
CA ILE A 13 24.59 13.93 25.98
C ILE A 13 24.16 12.64 25.27
N ALA A 14 24.54 11.47 25.78
CA ALA A 14 24.13 10.19 25.20
C ALA A 14 22.60 10.02 25.22
N VAL A 15 21.94 10.39 26.33
CA VAL A 15 20.48 10.35 26.44
C VAL A 15 19.82 11.31 25.43
N ILE A 16 20.34 12.52 25.28
CA ILE A 16 19.81 13.51 24.32
C ILE A 16 19.95 12.98 22.88
N ILE A 17 21.10 12.39 22.52
CA ILE A 17 21.32 11.81 21.18
C ILE A 17 20.33 10.66 20.91
N ILE A 18 20.11 9.78 21.88
CA ILE A 18 19.13 8.69 21.77
C ILE A 18 17.73 9.25 21.58
N LEU A 19 17.34 10.26 22.35
CA LEU A 19 16.02 10.89 22.26
C LEU A 19 15.79 11.52 20.88
N VAL A 20 16.78 12.27 20.39
CA VAL A 20 16.75 12.87 19.04
C VAL A 20 16.68 11.79 17.96
N GLY A 21 17.42 10.70 18.11
CA GLY A 21 17.37 9.55 17.21
C GLY A 21 15.98 8.92 17.12
N ILE A 22 15.31 8.71 18.27
CA ILE A 22 13.95 8.16 18.32
C ILE A 22 12.94 9.12 17.67
N LEU A 23 13.02 10.42 17.99
CA LEU A 23 12.13 11.44 17.42
C LEU A 23 12.33 11.60 15.91
N ALA A 24 13.58 11.53 15.43
CA ALA A 24 13.90 11.55 14.01
C ALA A 24 13.34 10.31 13.30
N TRP A 25 13.46 9.12 13.90
CA TRP A 25 12.93 7.87 13.36
C TRP A 25 11.41 7.89 13.22
N GLN A 26 10.70 8.47 14.19
CA GLN A 26 9.23 8.60 14.14
C GLN A 26 8.74 9.51 13.00
N LYS A 27 9.54 10.52 12.60
CA LYS A 27 9.18 11.42 11.50
C LYS A 27 9.43 10.83 10.11
N ILE A 28 10.21 9.75 10.02
CA ILE A 28 10.41 9.04 8.75
C ILE A 28 9.14 8.24 8.47
N LYS A 29 8.21 8.85 7.74
CA LYS A 29 7.12 8.12 7.08
C LYS A 29 7.75 7.18 6.05
N ILE A 30 8.04 5.95 6.47
CA ILE A 30 8.34 4.86 5.55
C ILE A 30 7.11 4.67 4.67
N SER A 31 7.13 5.30 3.50
CA SER A 31 6.16 5.07 2.45
C SER A 31 6.38 3.64 1.98
N ARG A 32 5.49 2.75 2.40
CA ARG A 32 5.51 1.36 1.95
C ARG A 32 5.01 1.36 0.51
N PRO A 33 5.82 0.91 -0.46
CA PRO A 33 5.39 0.88 -1.84
C PRO A 33 4.27 -0.16 -2.00
N TYR A 34 3.30 0.16 -2.85
CA TYR A 34 2.27 -0.78 -3.27
C TYR A 34 2.81 -1.73 -4.32
N TYR A 35 2.28 -2.95 -4.33
CA TYR A 35 2.60 -4.00 -5.27
C TYR A 35 1.31 -4.57 -5.84
N ALA A 36 1.37 -4.98 -7.11
CA ALA A 36 0.41 -5.88 -7.73
C ALA A 36 0.92 -7.31 -7.61
N VAL A 37 0.04 -8.23 -7.19
CA VAL A 37 0.31 -9.65 -7.03
C VAL A 37 -0.70 -10.42 -7.86
N TYR A 38 -0.22 -11.17 -8.85
CA TYR A 38 -1.04 -12.02 -9.69
C TYR A 38 -0.88 -13.47 -9.30
N LEU A 39 -2.00 -14.10 -8.95
CA LEU A 39 -2.03 -15.48 -8.47
C LEU A 39 -2.25 -16.47 -9.60
N THR A 40 -1.91 -17.73 -9.34
CA THR A 40 -2.13 -18.85 -10.28
C THR A 40 -3.62 -19.10 -10.55
N THR A 41 -4.51 -18.62 -9.68
CA THR A 41 -5.97 -18.64 -9.88
C THR A 41 -6.45 -17.65 -10.94
N GLY A 42 -5.59 -16.71 -11.35
CA GLY A 42 -5.94 -15.60 -12.22
C GLY A 42 -6.38 -14.33 -11.47
N ASP A 43 -6.42 -14.38 -10.13
CA ASP A 43 -6.79 -13.23 -9.31
C ASP A 43 -5.66 -12.21 -9.20
N LEU A 44 -6.02 -10.93 -9.25
CA LEU A 44 -5.10 -9.80 -9.13
C LEU A 44 -5.39 -9.00 -7.86
N TYR A 45 -4.40 -8.92 -6.99
CA TYR A 45 -4.46 -8.16 -5.74
C TYR A 45 -3.47 -7.01 -5.73
N PHE A 46 -3.82 -5.92 -5.06
CA PHE A 46 -2.97 -4.76 -4.86
C PHE A 46 -2.80 -4.48 -3.38
N GLY A 47 -1.59 -4.18 -2.92
CA GLY A 47 -1.40 -3.89 -1.50
C GLY A 47 0.06 -3.67 -1.12
N GLU A 48 0.29 -3.53 0.17
CA GLU A 48 1.63 -3.40 0.74
C GLU A 48 2.22 -4.78 1.00
N LEU A 49 3.36 -5.07 0.39
CA LEU A 49 4.02 -6.37 0.50
C LEU A 49 5.05 -6.38 1.63
N SER A 50 4.85 -7.25 2.62
CA SER A 50 5.88 -7.62 3.60
C SER A 50 6.45 -8.99 3.26
N ARG A 51 7.77 -9.16 3.39
CA ARG A 51 8.45 -10.44 3.10
C ARG A 51 8.88 -11.20 4.35
N PHE A 52 8.84 -10.57 5.52
CA PHE A 52 9.36 -11.13 6.77
C PHE A 52 8.31 -11.05 7.89
N PRO A 53 8.13 -12.11 8.69
CA PRO A 53 8.73 -13.45 8.54
C PRO A 53 8.10 -14.27 7.41
N PHE A 54 6.88 -13.93 6.99
CA PHE A 54 6.17 -14.55 5.87
C PHE A 54 5.83 -13.51 4.80
N LEU A 55 5.55 -13.99 3.59
CA LEU A 55 5.06 -13.14 2.52
C LEU A 55 3.60 -12.76 2.81
N THR A 56 3.36 -11.51 3.13
CA THR A 56 2.05 -10.99 3.53
C THR A 56 1.71 -9.76 2.70
N LEU A 57 0.49 -9.72 2.20
CA LEU A 57 -0.10 -8.55 1.56
C LEU A 57 -1.05 -7.89 2.55
N SER A 58 -0.72 -6.66 2.97
CA SER A 58 -1.53 -5.84 3.87
C SER A 58 -2.23 -4.74 3.08
N ASN A 59 -3.34 -4.22 3.62
CA ASN A 59 -4.17 -3.22 2.94
C ASN A 59 -4.50 -3.67 1.52
N ALA A 60 -4.95 -4.92 1.40
CA ALA A 60 -5.17 -5.53 0.11
C ALA A 60 -6.45 -4.98 -0.55
N TRP A 61 -6.39 -4.79 -1.86
CA TRP A 61 -7.48 -4.38 -2.73
C TRP A 61 -7.57 -5.35 -3.90
N LEU A 62 -8.78 -5.50 -4.43
CA LEU A 62 -9.08 -6.41 -5.51
C LEU A 62 -10.08 -5.77 -6.46
N ILE A 63 -10.04 -6.19 -7.72
CA ILE A 63 -10.98 -5.73 -8.74
C ILE A 63 -12.21 -6.65 -8.68
N GLN A 64 -13.38 -6.05 -8.47
CA GLN A 64 -14.67 -6.71 -8.53
C GLN A 64 -15.49 -6.12 -9.65
N ARG A 65 -16.26 -6.97 -10.33
CA ARG A 65 -17.32 -6.50 -11.23
C ARG A 65 -18.50 -6.08 -10.38
N ASP A 66 -19.03 -4.89 -10.61
CA ASP A 66 -20.26 -4.47 -9.94
C ASP A 66 -21.45 -5.31 -10.46
N PRO A 67 -22.09 -6.13 -9.60
CA PRO A 67 -23.24 -6.93 -10.02
C PRO A 67 -24.46 -6.07 -10.39
N SER A 68 -24.47 -4.79 -10.01
CA SER A 68 -25.57 -3.85 -10.25
C SER A 68 -25.40 -3.06 -11.56
N SER A 69 -24.21 -3.14 -12.16
CA SER A 69 -23.87 -2.46 -13.42
C SER A 69 -24.26 -3.36 -14.60
N GLN A 70 -25.19 -2.90 -15.45
CA GLN A 70 -25.54 -3.58 -16.70
C GLN A 70 -24.36 -3.66 -17.69
N THR A 71 -23.38 -2.76 -17.55
CA THR A 71 -22.17 -2.69 -18.37
C THR A 71 -20.99 -3.47 -17.79
N GLY A 72 -21.14 -4.07 -16.59
CA GLY A 72 -20.11 -4.87 -15.96
C GLY A 72 -18.89 -4.06 -15.53
N GLU A 73 -19.10 -2.82 -15.07
CA GLU A 73 -18.05 -1.92 -14.61
C GLU A 73 -17.16 -2.58 -13.54
N LEU A 74 -15.85 -2.41 -13.72
CA LEU A 74 -14.84 -2.88 -12.78
C LEU A 74 -14.65 -1.85 -11.69
N LYS A 75 -14.85 -2.25 -10.43
CA LYS A 75 -14.63 -1.44 -9.24
C LYS A 75 -13.48 -2.01 -8.43
N LEU A 76 -12.69 -1.12 -7.85
CA LEU A 76 -11.64 -1.50 -6.92
C LEU A 76 -12.22 -1.49 -5.50
N THR A 77 -12.21 -2.65 -4.85
CA THR A 77 -12.80 -2.86 -3.52
C THR A 77 -11.72 -3.31 -2.55
N GLU A 78 -11.81 -2.84 -1.31
CA GLU A 78 -10.94 -3.34 -0.25
C GLU A 78 -11.19 -4.82 0.00
N PHE A 79 -10.12 -5.60 0.16
CA PHE A 79 -10.21 -7.03 0.40
C PHE A 79 -11.02 -7.36 1.65
N LYS A 80 -10.93 -6.55 2.71
CA LYS A 80 -11.73 -6.71 3.93
C LYS A 80 -13.24 -6.59 3.71
N ASN A 81 -13.65 -5.92 2.63
CA ASN A 81 -15.04 -5.73 2.23
C ASN A 81 -15.51 -6.81 1.23
N ALA A 82 -14.70 -7.83 0.95
CA ALA A 82 -15.16 -8.97 0.19
C ALA A 82 -16.34 -9.66 0.90
N PHE A 83 -17.19 -10.36 0.14
CA PHE A 83 -18.40 -11.02 0.66
C PHE A 83 -18.15 -11.95 1.87
N TRP A 84 -16.96 -12.52 1.97
CA TRP A 84 -16.55 -13.44 3.03
C TRP A 84 -15.80 -12.74 4.19
N SER A 85 -15.80 -11.41 4.22
CA SER A 85 -15.33 -10.53 5.30
C SER A 85 -13.98 -10.91 5.91
N PRO A 86 -12.90 -11.02 5.12
CA PRO A 86 -11.58 -11.37 5.65
C PRO A 86 -11.01 -10.23 6.51
N ALA A 87 -10.06 -10.56 7.39
CA ALA A 87 -9.44 -9.61 8.32
C ALA A 87 -8.56 -8.50 7.68
N GLY A 88 -8.56 -8.36 6.34
CA GLY A 88 -7.84 -7.29 5.62
C GLY A 88 -6.34 -7.53 5.39
N THR A 89 -5.79 -8.62 5.92
CA THR A 89 -4.43 -9.09 5.60
C THR A 89 -4.49 -10.47 4.97
N MET A 90 -3.61 -10.73 4.01
CA MET A 90 -3.53 -12.02 3.32
C MET A 90 -2.10 -12.53 3.36
N ARG A 91 -1.91 -13.72 3.94
CA ARG A 91 -0.66 -14.45 3.82
C ARG A 91 -0.62 -15.14 2.46
N LEU A 92 0.40 -14.84 1.67
CA LEU A 92 0.56 -15.36 0.33
C LEU A 92 1.47 -16.59 0.33
N SER A 93 1.06 -17.65 -0.37
CA SER A 93 1.94 -18.77 -0.70
C SER A 93 2.83 -18.38 -1.88
N LYS A 94 4.14 -18.47 -1.71
CA LYS A 94 5.10 -18.16 -2.80
C LYS A 94 4.91 -19.05 -4.03
N TYR A 95 4.38 -20.26 -3.85
CA TYR A 95 4.15 -21.21 -4.94
C TYR A 95 2.90 -20.91 -5.78
N ASN A 96 1.97 -20.08 -5.27
CA ASN A 96 0.72 -19.73 -5.95
C ASN A 96 0.77 -18.32 -6.56
N ILE A 97 1.96 -17.73 -6.67
CA ILE A 97 2.16 -16.41 -7.26
C ILE A 97 2.83 -16.61 -8.62
N VAL A 98 2.22 -16.07 -9.66
CA VAL A 98 2.82 -16.05 -11.00
C VAL A 98 3.82 -14.89 -11.09
N TRP A 99 3.42 -13.70 -10.65
CA TRP A 99 4.31 -12.54 -10.64
C TRP A 99 3.92 -11.51 -9.57
N ILE A 100 4.91 -10.68 -9.22
CA ILE A 100 4.77 -9.52 -8.33
C ILE A 100 5.39 -8.32 -9.03
N ALA A 101 4.63 -7.24 -9.17
CA ALA A 101 5.08 -6.00 -9.78
C ALA A 101 4.98 -4.85 -8.77
N LYS A 102 6.06 -4.06 -8.64
CA LYS A 102 6.03 -2.84 -7.83
C LYS A 102 5.26 -1.76 -8.58
N LEU A 103 4.28 -1.13 -7.94
CA LEU A 103 3.52 -0.05 -8.55
C LEU A 103 4.24 1.28 -8.38
N SER A 104 4.16 2.11 -9.43
CA SER A 104 4.58 3.51 -9.35
C SER A 104 3.64 4.27 -8.41
N LYS A 105 4.19 5.29 -7.72
CA LYS A 105 3.40 6.23 -6.92
C LYS A 105 2.36 6.98 -7.78
N ASP A 106 2.65 7.14 -9.07
CA ASP A 106 1.76 7.82 -10.01
C ASP A 106 0.69 6.92 -10.64
N SER A 107 0.70 5.63 -10.32
CA SER A 107 -0.28 4.67 -10.84
C SER A 107 -1.71 5.10 -10.49
N PRO A 108 -2.67 5.05 -11.44
CA PRO A 108 -4.07 5.35 -11.15
C PRO A 108 -4.63 4.54 -9.98
N VAL A 109 -4.24 3.27 -9.87
CA VAL A 109 -4.64 2.38 -8.76
C VAL A 109 -4.10 2.89 -7.43
N VAL A 110 -2.84 3.28 -7.37
CA VAL A 110 -2.22 3.80 -6.14
C VAL A 110 -2.85 5.12 -5.73
N LYS A 111 -3.10 6.03 -6.69
CA LYS A 111 -3.81 7.28 -6.43
C LYS A 111 -5.20 7.04 -5.88
N TYR A 112 -5.95 6.11 -6.47
CA TYR A 112 -7.28 5.75 -5.99
C TYR A 112 -7.26 5.24 -4.55
N ILE A 113 -6.35 4.30 -4.24
CA ILE A 113 -6.20 3.74 -2.90
C ILE A 113 -5.84 4.82 -1.88
N GLN A 114 -4.99 5.78 -2.26
CA GLN A 114 -4.56 6.87 -1.39
C GLN A 114 -5.60 7.98 -1.22
N GLN A 115 -6.42 8.23 -2.24
CA GLN A 115 -7.41 9.31 -2.28
C GLN A 115 -8.78 8.90 -1.71
N GLY A 116 -8.99 7.61 -1.40
CA GLY A 116 -10.20 7.15 -0.72
C GLY A 116 -11.44 7.13 -1.61
N ASN A 117 -11.41 6.31 -2.66
CA ASN A 117 -12.54 6.02 -3.56
C ASN A 117 -12.92 7.11 -4.58
N GLN A 118 -12.08 8.12 -4.81
CA GLN A 118 -12.27 9.08 -5.89
C GLN A 118 -11.30 8.75 -7.04
N LEU A 119 -11.79 8.11 -8.10
CA LEU A 119 -11.05 8.12 -9.36
C LEU A 119 -11.08 9.55 -9.91
N PRO A 120 -9.96 10.11 -10.41
CA PRO A 120 -10.07 11.15 -11.41
C PRO A 120 -10.76 10.49 -12.61
N VAL A 121 -11.99 10.94 -12.89
CA VAL A 121 -12.74 10.60 -14.10
C VAL A 121 -11.78 10.76 -15.27
N SER A 122 -11.39 9.65 -15.90
CA SER A 122 -10.68 9.72 -17.17
C SER A 122 -11.72 10.15 -18.19
N THR A 123 -11.79 11.45 -18.45
CA THR A 123 -12.53 12.02 -19.57
C THR A 123 -11.91 11.43 -20.84
N SER A 124 -12.43 10.31 -21.32
CA SER A 124 -12.22 9.91 -22.70
C SER A 124 -12.87 11.00 -23.54
N THR A 125 -12.05 11.87 -24.13
CA THR A 125 -12.47 12.82 -25.16
C THR A 125 -13.20 12.02 -26.23
N GLN A 126 -14.52 12.11 -26.23
CA GLN A 126 -15.37 11.61 -27.30
C GLN A 126 -15.12 12.56 -28.46
N ASP A 127 -14.17 12.17 -29.30
CA ASP A 127 -13.84 12.82 -30.55
C ASP A 127 -15.04 12.62 -31.49
N THR A 128 -16.02 13.52 -31.38
CA THR A 128 -17.12 13.61 -32.35
C THR A 128 -16.57 14.30 -33.58
N SER A 129 -15.79 13.56 -34.35
CA SER A 129 -15.37 13.95 -35.69
C SER A 129 -16.11 13.09 -36.71
N VAL A 130 -16.71 13.78 -37.70
CA VAL A 130 -17.08 13.29 -39.04
C VAL A 130 -18.45 12.56 -39.05
N GLN A 131 -19.50 12.96 -39.79
CA GLN A 131 -19.58 13.46 -41.17
C GLN A 131 -21.07 13.76 -41.53
N PRO A 132 -21.39 14.03 -42.82
CA PRO A 132 -21.29 15.27 -43.61
C PRO A 132 -22.58 16.12 -43.60
#